data_AF-A0A850KTN3-F1
#
_entry.id   AF-A0A850KTN3-F1
#
_cell.length_a   1.000
_cell.length_b   1.000
_cell.length_c   1.000
_cell.angle_alpha   90.00
_cell.angle_beta   90.00
_cell.angle_gamma   90.00
#
_symmetry.space_group_name_H-M   'P 1'
#
loop_
_entity.id
_entity.type
_entity.pdbx_description
1 polymer ?
#
loop_
_entity_poly.entity_id
_entity_poly.type
_entity_poly.pdbx_seq_one_letter_code
_entity_poly.pdbx_strand_id
1 'polypeptide(L)'
;MELALILSVLVLLAAPLLARLVSRTPALKSALDGFVLITVLGLIALTLLPEALAHGGAIGILIAIFGFSMPWIAEFLFHRAEEMTHRVVLLVAALALVVHAASDGAILAFADGHEHGQFVATGILLHRVGVAIAVWWLLRPVLTTWAGVAVLAALGVMTIVGYLMVMFASWNDIPLVGYWQAFAAGSLLHVVLHPLEDHNTTPSKQTRLAHRLGTGAGLLFLTLLIGAHYLHHAPSEVVMMSAHDTHHVIDLMAVVGRLMAPLLILVLLCTATLKKIYGASLKEIYAALQNVAPWTLALWFAATVVAELLPMDIPAPKGGQVLFGIWLASTSLVLVHTGARAFFSTLLPRFALHKHSHDHSH
;
A
#
# COMPACT_ATOMS: atom_id res chain seq x y z
N MET A 1 20.88 5.26 17.52
CA MET A 1 20.07 5.00 16.32
C MET A 1 20.79 4.20 15.25
N GLU A 2 22.11 4.01 15.33
CA GLU A 2 22.82 2.91 14.65
C GLU A 2 22.15 1.56 14.87
N LEU A 3 21.60 1.32 16.07
CA LEU A 3 20.79 0.14 16.37
C LEU A 3 19.57 0.01 15.44
N ALA A 4 18.88 1.11 15.11
CA ALA A 4 17.75 1.07 14.20
C ALA A 4 18.20 0.74 12.78
N LEU A 5 19.33 1.28 12.32
CA LEU A 5 19.90 0.91 11.01
C LEU A 5 20.28 -0.57 10.99
N ILE A 6 20.94 -1.06 12.04
CA ILE A 6 21.31 -2.48 12.19
C ILE A 6 20.06 -3.35 12.18
N LEU A 7 19.07 -3.06 13.03
CA LEU A 7 17.80 -3.80 13.09
C LEU A 7 17.07 -3.79 11.74
N SER A 8 17.11 -2.66 11.03
CA SER A 8 16.48 -2.50 9.72
C SER A 8 17.08 -3.43 8.66
N VAL A 9 18.40 -3.68 8.71
CA VAL A 9 19.11 -4.61 7.83
C VAL A 9 18.90 -6.05 8.30
N LEU A 10 18.94 -6.30 9.62
CA LEU A 10 18.70 -7.63 10.19
C LEU A 10 17.30 -8.15 9.87
N VAL A 11 16.27 -7.30 9.88
CA VAL A 11 14.90 -7.66 9.49
C VAL A 11 14.85 -8.14 8.03
N LEU A 12 15.56 -7.48 7.11
CA LEU A 12 15.65 -7.91 5.71
C LEU A 12 16.28 -9.30 5.58
N LEU A 13 17.37 -9.53 6.31
CA LEU A 13 18.07 -10.83 6.30
C LEU A 13 17.30 -11.94 7.03
N ALA A 14 16.39 -11.59 7.94
CA ALA A 14 15.53 -12.55 8.63
C ALA A 14 14.36 -13.05 7.76
N ALA A 15 14.02 -12.37 6.66
CA ALA A 15 12.86 -12.72 5.82
C ALA A 15 12.85 -14.17 5.30
N PRO A 16 13.96 -14.77 4.82
CA PRO A 16 13.97 -16.18 4.41
C PRO A 16 13.63 -17.14 5.56
N LEU A 17 14.08 -16.83 6.77
CA LEU A 17 13.81 -17.63 7.97
C LEU A 17 12.34 -17.50 8.37
N LEU A 18 11.82 -16.27 8.42
CA LEU A 18 10.41 -15.98 8.69
C LEU A 18 9.51 -16.68 7.65
N ALA A 19 9.85 -16.61 6.37
CA ALA A 19 9.10 -17.25 5.30
C ALA A 19 9.11 -18.78 5.39
N ARG A 20 10.23 -19.41 5.81
CA ARG A 20 10.28 -20.85 6.05
C ARG A 20 9.34 -21.26 7.18
N LEU A 21 9.31 -20.50 8.28
CA LEU A 21 8.42 -20.75 9.40
C LEU A 21 6.94 -20.70 8.96
N VAL A 22 6.60 -19.75 8.10
CA VAL A 22 5.25 -19.55 7.56
C VAL A 22 4.84 -20.63 6.56
N SER A 23 5.76 -21.09 5.72
CA SER A 23 5.46 -22.04 4.62
C SER A 23 4.85 -23.36 5.07
N ARG A 24 4.98 -23.72 6.36
CA ARG A 24 4.46 -24.96 6.94
C ARG A 24 2.98 -24.89 7.34
N THR A 25 2.38 -23.71 7.37
CA THR A 25 1.00 -23.53 7.88
C THR A 25 0.15 -22.72 6.88
N PRO A 26 -0.81 -23.37 6.19
CA PRO A 26 -1.67 -22.70 5.20
C PRO A 26 -2.45 -21.51 5.77
N ALA A 27 -2.88 -21.61 7.03
CA ALA A 27 -3.55 -20.51 7.73
C ALA A 27 -2.62 -19.30 7.90
N LEU A 28 -1.36 -19.51 8.30
CA LEU A 28 -0.41 -18.42 8.49
C LEU A 28 0.00 -17.78 7.15
N LYS A 29 0.16 -18.57 6.08
CA LYS A 29 0.34 -18.05 4.72
C LYS A 29 -0.84 -17.14 4.32
N SER A 30 -2.07 -17.59 4.57
CA SER A 30 -3.27 -16.83 4.22
C SER A 30 -3.46 -15.57 5.07
N ALA A 31 -3.12 -15.61 6.36
CA ALA A 31 -3.09 -14.44 7.24
C ALA A 31 -2.06 -13.42 6.76
N LEU A 32 -0.84 -13.86 6.48
CA LEU A 32 0.19 -12.95 6.03
C LEU A 32 -0.08 -12.38 4.64
N ASP A 33 -0.75 -13.09 3.74
CA ASP A 33 -1.25 -12.50 2.48
C ASP A 33 -2.21 -11.33 2.75
N GLY A 34 -3.16 -11.49 3.66
CA GLY A 34 -4.08 -10.41 4.05
C GLY A 34 -3.37 -9.23 4.72
N PHE A 35 -2.39 -9.53 5.58
CA PHE A 35 -1.54 -8.51 6.24
C PHE A 35 -0.70 -7.74 5.23
N VAL A 36 0.06 -8.43 4.38
CA VAL A 36 0.94 -7.84 3.36
C VAL A 36 0.13 -7.01 2.37
N LEU A 37 -1.02 -7.50 1.90
CA LEU A 37 -1.86 -6.76 0.96
C LEU A 37 -2.32 -5.41 1.55
N ILE A 38 -2.84 -5.40 2.78
CA ILE A 38 -3.27 -4.15 3.42
C ILE A 38 -2.09 -3.23 3.68
N THR A 39 -1.02 -3.75 4.27
CA THR A 39 0.14 -2.93 4.63
C THR A 39 0.80 -2.32 3.41
N VAL A 40 1.05 -3.08 2.34
CA VAL A 40 1.67 -2.55 1.12
C VAL A 40 0.76 -1.52 0.45
N LEU A 41 -0.54 -1.82 0.31
CA LEU A 41 -1.47 -0.87 -0.32
C LEU A 41 -1.61 0.42 0.51
N GLY A 42 -1.68 0.29 1.83
CA GLY A 42 -1.72 1.42 2.75
C GLY A 42 -0.45 2.26 2.70
N LEU A 43 0.73 1.63 2.68
CA LEU A 43 2.00 2.34 2.55
C LEU A 43 2.11 3.06 1.20
N ILE A 44 1.73 2.41 0.10
CA ILE A 44 1.71 3.07 -1.21
C ILE A 44 0.80 4.31 -1.18
N ALA A 45 -0.40 4.18 -0.64
CA ALA A 45 -1.38 5.26 -0.60
C ALA A 45 -1.02 6.39 0.37
N LEU A 46 -0.48 6.06 1.55
CA LEU A 46 -0.29 7.01 2.66
C LEU A 46 1.10 7.63 2.68
N THR A 47 2.10 6.99 2.08
CA THR A 47 3.48 7.46 2.15
C THR A 47 4.10 7.59 0.77
N LEU A 48 4.20 6.50 0.01
CA LEU A 48 5.03 6.48 -1.20
C LEU A 48 4.47 7.33 -2.34
N LEU A 49 3.19 7.20 -2.67
CA LEU A 49 2.59 7.97 -3.75
C LEU A 49 2.51 9.45 -3.40
N PRO A 50 2.05 9.86 -2.21
CA PRO A 50 2.03 11.28 -1.87
C PRO A 50 3.42 11.94 -1.87
N GLU A 51 4.44 11.27 -1.33
CA GLU A 51 5.82 11.75 -1.37
C GLU A 51 6.32 11.92 -2.82
N ALA A 52 5.98 10.97 -3.68
CA ALA A 52 6.31 11.02 -5.09
C ALA A 52 5.64 12.20 -5.80
N LEU A 53 4.43 12.58 -5.39
CA LEU A 53 3.71 13.73 -5.93
C LEU A 53 4.22 15.05 -5.36
N ALA A 54 4.65 15.09 -4.10
CA ALA A 54 5.28 16.28 -3.51
C ALA A 54 6.57 16.65 -4.27
N HIS A 55 7.39 15.66 -4.63
CA HIS A 55 8.65 15.88 -5.35
C HIS A 55 8.50 15.92 -6.89
N GLY A 56 7.59 15.11 -7.44
CA GLY A 56 7.39 14.94 -8.88
C GLY A 56 6.25 15.79 -9.46
N GLY A 57 5.42 16.42 -8.62
CA GLY A 57 4.22 17.14 -9.03
C GLY A 57 3.24 16.28 -9.83
N ALA A 58 2.42 16.93 -10.67
CA ALA A 58 1.42 16.27 -11.51
C ALA A 58 2.02 15.25 -12.50
N ILE A 59 3.27 15.44 -12.94
CA ILE A 59 3.99 14.48 -13.80
C ILE A 59 4.17 13.14 -13.09
N GLY A 60 4.34 13.15 -11.75
CA GLY A 60 4.40 11.94 -10.94
C GLY A 60 3.19 11.02 -11.16
N ILE A 61 1.99 11.56 -11.38
CA ILE A 61 0.79 10.73 -11.67
C ILE A 61 0.95 9.99 -12.99
N LEU A 62 1.40 10.66 -14.04
CA LEU A 62 1.60 10.03 -15.35
C LEU A 62 2.63 8.91 -15.25
N ILE A 63 3.69 9.12 -14.46
CA ILE A 63 4.73 8.12 -14.23
C ILE A 63 4.21 6.95 -13.38
N ALA A 64 3.37 7.21 -12.38
CA ALA A 64 2.73 6.16 -11.60
C ALA A 64 1.76 5.32 -12.44
N ILE A 65 0.94 5.97 -13.28
CA ILE A 65 0.07 5.27 -14.24
C ILE A 65 0.92 4.43 -15.20
N PHE A 66 2.01 4.99 -15.72
CA PHE A 66 2.93 4.25 -16.57
C PHE A 66 3.53 3.03 -15.84
N GLY A 67 4.02 3.20 -14.61
CA GLY A 67 4.53 2.10 -13.79
C GLY A 67 3.49 1.02 -13.50
N PHE A 68 2.22 1.41 -13.29
CA PHE A 68 1.10 0.48 -13.10
C PHE A 68 0.75 -0.29 -14.38
N SER A 69 0.79 0.38 -15.53
CA SER A 69 0.43 -0.23 -16.82
C SER A 69 1.59 -1.00 -17.46
N MET A 70 2.84 -0.73 -17.07
CA MET A 70 4.03 -1.33 -17.68
C MET A 70 4.00 -2.87 -17.71
N PRO A 71 3.62 -3.58 -16.63
CA PRO A 71 3.50 -5.04 -16.68
C PRO A 71 2.53 -5.55 -17.73
N TRP A 72 1.36 -4.91 -17.84
CA TRP A 72 0.33 -5.25 -18.81
C TRP A 72 0.77 -4.93 -20.24
N ILE A 73 1.41 -3.77 -20.46
CA ILE A 73 1.98 -3.40 -21.76
C ILE A 73 3.05 -4.42 -22.16
N ALA A 74 3.90 -4.85 -21.22
CA ALA A 74 4.92 -5.85 -21.49
C ALA A 74 4.29 -7.19 -21.87
N GLU A 75 3.27 -7.66 -21.14
CA GLU A 75 2.52 -8.88 -21.48
C GLU A 75 1.92 -8.79 -22.90
N PHE A 76 1.27 -7.65 -23.21
CA PHE A 76 0.68 -7.39 -24.52
C PHE A 76 1.71 -7.31 -25.66
N LEU A 77 2.92 -6.82 -25.41
CA LEU A 77 3.95 -6.72 -26.46
C LEU A 77 4.69 -8.05 -26.68
N PHE A 78 4.76 -8.90 -25.66
CA PHE A 78 5.61 -10.10 -25.65
C PHE A 78 4.82 -11.42 -25.54
N HIS A 79 3.60 -11.49 -26.12
CA HIS A 79 2.68 -12.65 -26.15
C HIS A 79 3.30 -14.04 -26.46
N ARG A 80 4.55 -14.14 -26.92
CA ARG A 80 5.25 -15.40 -27.23
C ARG A 80 6.31 -15.80 -26.18
N ALA A 81 6.47 -15.02 -25.12
CA ALA A 81 7.48 -15.21 -24.06
C ALA A 81 6.92 -14.83 -22.67
N GLU A 82 5.68 -15.22 -22.41
CA GLU A 82 4.91 -14.91 -21.19
C GLU A 82 5.72 -15.11 -19.89
N GLU A 83 6.44 -16.22 -19.80
CA GLU A 83 7.29 -16.52 -18.65
C GLU A 83 8.46 -15.53 -18.51
N MET A 84 9.10 -15.10 -19.60
CA MET A 84 10.23 -14.15 -19.56
C MET A 84 9.78 -12.75 -19.20
N THR A 85 8.67 -12.28 -19.79
CA THR A 85 8.07 -10.97 -19.52
C THR A 85 7.76 -10.81 -18.05
N HIS A 86 7.19 -11.86 -17.46
CA HIS A 86 6.89 -11.92 -16.03
C HIS A 86 8.15 -11.77 -15.16
N ARG A 87 9.24 -12.48 -15.48
CA ARG A 87 10.50 -12.35 -14.72
C ARG A 87 11.10 -10.95 -14.85
N VAL A 88 11.03 -10.35 -16.03
CA VAL A 88 11.54 -9.00 -16.29
C VAL A 88 10.77 -7.97 -15.47
N VAL A 89 9.44 -8.02 -15.47
CA VAL A 89 8.60 -7.14 -14.66
C VAL A 89 8.95 -7.24 -13.18
N LEU A 90 9.13 -8.46 -12.67
CA LEU A 90 9.48 -8.68 -11.28
C LEU A 90 10.88 -8.18 -10.92
N LEU A 91 11.84 -8.33 -11.83
CA LEU A 91 13.18 -7.78 -11.66
C LEU A 91 13.16 -6.25 -11.66
N VAL A 92 12.35 -5.63 -12.53
CA VAL A 92 12.15 -4.18 -12.55
C VAL A 92 11.50 -3.70 -11.25
N ALA A 93 10.47 -4.38 -10.77
CA ALA A 93 9.83 -4.08 -9.48
C ALA A 93 10.81 -4.27 -8.30
N ALA A 94 11.63 -5.32 -8.32
CA ALA A 94 12.68 -5.54 -7.33
C ALA A 94 13.72 -4.41 -7.34
N LEU A 95 14.16 -3.97 -8.53
CA LEU A 95 15.08 -2.86 -8.67
C LEU A 95 14.48 -1.53 -8.18
N ALA A 96 13.21 -1.27 -8.51
CA ALA A 96 12.45 -0.13 -8.01
C ALA A 96 12.48 -0.08 -6.48
N LEU A 97 12.28 -1.24 -5.84
CA LEU A 97 12.29 -1.37 -4.40
C LEU A 97 13.69 -1.28 -3.78
N VAL A 98 14.74 -1.80 -4.46
CA VAL A 98 16.14 -1.64 -4.05
C VAL A 98 16.49 -0.16 -3.95
N VAL A 99 16.12 0.64 -4.94
CA VAL A 99 16.36 2.10 -4.91
C VAL A 99 15.48 2.78 -3.87
N HIS A 100 14.22 2.37 -3.69
CA HIS A 100 13.36 2.88 -2.61
C HIS A 100 13.96 2.66 -1.22
N ALA A 101 14.67 1.55 -1.00
CA ALA A 101 15.34 1.29 0.28
C ALA A 101 16.39 2.36 0.64
N ALA A 102 16.91 3.11 -0.33
CA ALA A 102 17.76 4.27 -0.06
C ALA A 102 16.97 5.41 0.61
N SER A 103 15.72 5.64 0.21
CA SER A 103 14.85 6.63 0.87
C SER A 103 14.63 6.27 2.33
N ASP A 104 14.40 4.99 2.67
CA ASP A 104 14.29 4.56 4.07
C ASP A 104 15.56 4.87 4.88
N GLY A 105 16.73 4.66 4.26
CA GLY A 105 18.02 4.99 4.85
C GLY A 105 18.16 6.48 5.12
N ALA A 106 17.80 7.30 4.15
CA ALA A 106 17.83 8.76 4.26
C ALA A 106 16.92 9.27 5.38
N ILE A 107 15.68 8.78 5.46
CA ILE A 107 14.74 9.14 6.54
C ILE A 107 15.29 8.72 7.90
N LEU A 108 15.95 7.55 7.98
CA LEU A 108 16.57 7.09 9.22
C LEU A 108 17.75 7.99 9.66
N ALA A 109 18.49 8.57 8.71
CA ALA A 109 19.52 9.56 9.00
C ALA A 109 18.92 10.89 9.47
N PHE A 110 17.86 11.37 8.83
CA PHE A 110 17.14 12.57 9.29
C PHE A 110 16.58 12.40 10.70
N ALA A 111 16.03 11.22 11.00
CA ALA A 111 15.51 10.92 12.32
C ALA A 111 16.58 11.07 13.43
N ASP A 112 17.87 10.89 13.13
CA ASP A 112 18.97 10.91 14.13
C ASP A 112 19.18 12.26 14.78
N GLY A 113 18.79 13.34 14.10
CA GLY A 113 18.94 14.72 14.58
C GLY A 113 17.73 15.31 15.31
N HIS A 114 16.62 14.58 15.46
CA HIS A 114 15.35 15.15 15.92
C HIS A 114 14.90 14.56 17.26
N GLU A 115 14.26 15.38 18.10
CA GLU A 115 13.80 15.01 19.47
C GLU A 115 12.91 13.76 19.53
N HIS A 116 12.32 13.35 18.40
CA HIS A 116 11.43 12.18 18.29
C HIS A 116 11.92 11.14 17.27
N GLY A 117 13.21 11.16 16.92
CA GLY A 117 13.82 10.26 15.94
C GLY A 117 13.57 8.78 16.15
N GLN A 118 13.50 8.34 17.41
CA GLN A 118 13.28 6.94 17.78
C GLN A 118 11.96 6.39 17.24
N PHE A 119 10.98 7.25 17.08
CA PHE A 119 9.65 6.87 16.66
C PHE A 119 9.51 6.74 15.15
N VAL A 120 10.08 7.70 14.40
CA VAL A 120 10.25 7.58 12.95
C VAL A 120 11.06 6.31 12.64
N ALA A 121 12.15 6.08 13.36
CA ALA A 121 12.93 4.86 13.25
C ALA A 121 12.11 3.58 13.54
N THR A 122 11.21 3.62 14.53
CA THR A 122 10.30 2.50 14.83
C THR A 122 9.30 2.26 13.70
N GLY A 123 8.70 3.32 13.15
CA GLY A 123 7.84 3.23 11.96
C GLY A 123 8.58 2.65 10.77
N ILE A 124 9.87 3.00 10.60
CA ILE A 124 10.74 2.44 9.57
C ILE A 124 10.94 0.93 9.77
N LEU A 125 11.35 0.54 10.97
CA LEU A 125 11.55 -0.86 11.32
C LEU A 125 10.28 -1.69 11.11
N LEU A 126 9.15 -1.12 11.49
CA LEU A 126 7.85 -1.79 11.45
C LEU A 126 7.41 -2.02 9.99
N HIS A 127 7.55 -1.04 9.09
CA HIS A 127 7.27 -1.24 7.66
C HIS A 127 8.23 -2.24 7.00
N ARG A 128 9.50 -2.27 7.42
CA ARG A 128 10.51 -3.16 6.83
C ARG A 128 10.19 -4.63 7.00
N VAL A 129 9.56 -5.01 8.11
CA VAL A 129 9.10 -6.39 8.31
C VAL A 129 8.12 -6.79 7.19
N GLY A 130 7.16 -5.91 6.89
CA GLY A 130 6.20 -6.12 5.81
C GLY A 130 6.87 -6.21 4.43
N VAL A 131 7.75 -5.26 4.13
CA VAL A 131 8.50 -5.22 2.86
C VAL A 131 9.36 -6.47 2.69
N ALA A 132 10.14 -6.87 3.70
CA ALA A 132 11.06 -7.99 3.61
C ALA A 132 10.34 -9.32 3.31
N ILE A 133 9.20 -9.55 3.99
CA ILE A 133 8.35 -10.74 3.76
C ILE A 133 7.75 -10.70 2.35
N ALA A 134 7.20 -9.53 1.95
CA ALA A 134 6.59 -9.35 0.63
C ALA A 134 7.59 -9.63 -0.50
N VAL A 135 8.78 -9.05 -0.44
CA VAL A 135 9.86 -9.23 -1.43
C VAL A 135 10.26 -10.69 -1.55
N TRP A 136 10.49 -11.35 -0.42
CA TRP A 136 10.91 -12.74 -0.42
C TRP A 136 9.88 -13.62 -1.13
N TRP A 137 8.59 -13.43 -0.85
CA TRP A 137 7.54 -14.21 -1.49
C TRP A 137 7.26 -13.84 -2.93
N LEU A 138 7.39 -12.56 -3.27
CA LEU A 138 7.19 -12.11 -4.63
C LEU A 138 8.27 -12.68 -5.57
N LEU A 139 9.51 -12.75 -5.08
CA LEU A 139 10.65 -13.16 -5.89
C LEU A 139 10.95 -14.66 -5.85
N ARG A 140 10.60 -15.37 -4.77
CA ARG A 140 10.89 -16.82 -4.62
C ARG A 140 10.35 -17.72 -5.75
N PRO A 141 9.16 -17.47 -6.33
CA PRO A 141 8.64 -18.28 -7.42
C PRO A 141 9.50 -18.18 -8.70
N VAL A 142 10.25 -17.07 -8.84
CA VAL A 142 10.90 -16.71 -10.11
C VAL A 142 12.43 -16.70 -10.01
N LEU A 143 12.96 -16.46 -8.81
CA LEU A 143 14.39 -16.41 -8.51
C LEU A 143 14.82 -17.63 -7.69
N THR A 144 16.09 -18.01 -7.85
CA THR A 144 16.72 -18.96 -6.93
C THR A 144 16.76 -18.39 -5.51
N THR A 145 16.90 -19.26 -4.51
CA THR A 145 17.04 -18.82 -3.10
C THR A 145 18.17 -17.81 -2.94
N TRP A 146 19.31 -18.02 -3.61
CA TRP A 146 20.46 -17.12 -3.55
C TRP A 146 20.21 -15.78 -4.25
N ALA A 147 19.53 -15.79 -5.40
CA ALA A 147 19.13 -14.55 -6.06
C ALA A 147 18.14 -13.73 -5.21
N GLY A 148 17.19 -14.39 -4.54
CA GLY A 148 16.29 -13.73 -3.57
C GLY A 148 17.04 -13.13 -2.37
N VAL A 149 18.03 -13.85 -1.83
CA VAL A 149 18.91 -13.33 -0.77
C VAL A 149 19.74 -12.14 -1.27
N ALA A 150 20.25 -12.20 -2.50
CA ALA A 150 21.01 -11.11 -3.10
C ALA A 150 20.17 -9.84 -3.24
N VAL A 151 18.89 -9.96 -3.61
CA VAL A 151 17.98 -8.81 -3.64
C VAL A 151 17.77 -8.23 -2.24
N LEU A 152 17.47 -9.07 -1.23
CA LEU A 152 17.33 -8.60 0.15
C LEU A 152 18.61 -7.92 0.68
N ALA A 153 19.77 -8.45 0.32
CA ALA A 153 21.06 -7.84 0.64
C ALA A 153 21.24 -6.49 -0.08
N ALA A 154 20.84 -6.39 -1.34
CA ALA A 154 20.87 -5.13 -2.10
C ALA A 154 19.95 -4.06 -1.49
N LEU A 155 18.75 -4.42 -0.99
CA LEU A 155 17.91 -3.51 -0.21
C LEU A 155 18.65 -3.01 1.05
N GLY A 156 19.31 -3.92 1.76
CA GLY A 156 20.10 -3.57 2.95
C GLY A 156 21.26 -2.62 2.62
N VAL A 157 22.00 -2.89 1.55
CA VAL A 157 23.09 -2.02 1.07
C VAL A 157 22.56 -0.66 0.68
N MET A 158 21.47 -0.58 -0.11
CA MET A 158 20.91 0.71 -0.51
C MET A 158 20.36 1.50 0.67
N THR A 159 19.85 0.84 1.72
CA THR A 159 19.51 1.51 2.98
C THR A 159 20.72 2.22 3.57
N ILE A 160 21.85 1.52 3.67
CA ILE A 160 23.08 2.09 4.21
C ILE A 160 23.53 3.26 3.32
N VAL A 161 23.52 3.08 2.00
CA VAL A 161 23.86 4.13 1.03
C VAL A 161 23.00 5.38 1.24
N GLY A 162 21.69 5.24 1.34
CA GLY A 162 20.78 6.37 1.59
C GLY A 162 21.02 7.07 2.92
N TYR A 163 21.30 6.31 3.99
CA TYR A 163 21.66 6.87 5.29
C TYR A 163 22.95 7.70 5.21
N LEU A 164 23.99 7.15 4.57
CA LEU A 164 25.27 7.84 4.40
C LEU A 164 25.14 9.06 3.47
N MET A 165 24.32 8.98 2.42
CA MET A 165 24.09 10.10 1.52
C MET A 165 23.61 11.34 2.26
N VAL A 166 22.67 11.20 3.20
CA VAL A 166 22.21 12.35 4.02
C VAL A 166 23.32 12.89 4.92
N MET A 167 24.16 12.02 5.46
CA MET A 167 25.29 12.45 6.30
C MET A 167 26.37 13.21 5.54
N PHE A 168 26.59 12.88 4.27
CA PHE A 168 27.73 13.37 3.48
C PHE A 168 27.35 14.24 2.28
N ALA A 169 26.07 14.38 1.93
CA ALA A 169 25.60 15.16 0.79
C ALA A 169 24.15 15.66 0.95
N SER A 170 23.81 16.79 0.31
CA SER A 170 22.46 17.37 0.29
C SER A 170 21.69 16.91 -0.96
N TRP A 171 20.88 15.85 -0.86
CA TRP A 171 20.18 15.24 -2.02
C TRP A 171 18.65 15.42 -2.02
N ASN A 172 18.10 16.20 -1.08
CA ASN A 172 16.65 16.24 -0.83
C ASN A 172 15.82 16.89 -1.96
N ASP A 173 16.40 17.74 -2.81
CA ASP A 173 15.62 18.59 -3.72
C ASP A 173 15.62 18.11 -5.18
N ILE A 174 15.85 16.82 -5.45
CA ILE A 174 15.96 16.32 -6.84
C ILE A 174 14.63 15.70 -7.30
N PRO A 175 13.92 16.29 -8.30
CA PRO A 175 12.63 15.77 -8.81
C PRO A 175 12.69 14.33 -9.34
N LEU A 176 13.87 13.87 -9.76
CA LEU A 176 14.11 12.50 -10.22
C LEU A 176 13.76 11.45 -9.15
N VAL A 177 13.94 11.78 -7.86
CA VAL A 177 13.56 10.90 -6.74
C VAL A 177 12.03 10.70 -6.74
N GLY A 178 11.26 11.78 -6.88
CA GLY A 178 9.80 11.72 -6.97
C GLY A 178 9.31 10.91 -8.17
N TYR A 179 9.93 11.07 -9.34
CA TYR A 179 9.60 10.28 -10.53
C TYR A 179 9.88 8.79 -10.35
N TRP A 180 11.01 8.45 -9.73
CA TRP A 180 11.32 7.06 -9.44
C TRP A 180 10.34 6.45 -8.44
N GLN A 181 10.00 7.18 -7.37
CA GLN A 181 9.02 6.75 -6.37
C GLN A 181 7.62 6.57 -6.98
N ALA A 182 7.21 7.45 -7.89
CA ALA A 182 5.95 7.33 -8.61
C ALA A 182 5.91 6.05 -9.46
N PHE A 183 6.97 5.79 -10.23
CA PHE A 183 7.08 4.57 -11.03
C PHE A 183 7.03 3.31 -10.15
N ALA A 184 7.77 3.32 -9.04
CA ALA A 184 7.78 2.24 -8.05
C ALA A 184 6.38 2.03 -7.45
N ALA A 185 5.70 3.09 -7.01
CA ALA A 185 4.35 3.05 -6.46
C ALA A 185 3.35 2.40 -7.43
N GLY A 186 3.38 2.84 -8.71
CA GLY A 186 2.54 2.27 -9.77
C GLY A 186 2.81 0.78 -9.99
N SER A 187 4.08 0.40 -10.13
CA SER A 187 4.47 -1.00 -10.39
C SER A 187 4.12 -1.94 -9.22
N LEU A 188 4.34 -1.51 -7.97
CA LEU A 188 3.97 -2.28 -6.78
C LEU A 188 2.45 -2.40 -6.65
N LEU A 189 1.71 -1.33 -6.95
CA LEU A 189 0.25 -1.36 -6.96
C LEU A 189 -0.27 -2.40 -7.95
N HIS A 190 0.31 -2.48 -9.15
CA HIS A 190 -0.04 -3.50 -10.14
C HIS A 190 0.16 -4.91 -9.57
N VAL A 191 1.38 -5.20 -9.10
CA VAL A 191 1.78 -6.53 -8.60
C VAL A 191 0.91 -6.99 -7.43
N VAL A 192 0.58 -6.09 -6.52
CA VAL A 192 -0.18 -6.42 -5.32
C VAL A 192 -1.64 -6.68 -5.66
N LEU A 193 -2.20 -5.92 -6.61
CA LEU A 193 -3.59 -6.09 -7.07
C LEU A 193 -3.75 -7.27 -8.04
N HIS A 194 -2.73 -7.60 -8.84
CA HIS A 194 -2.69 -8.72 -9.78
C HIS A 194 -1.62 -9.74 -9.34
N PRO A 195 -1.92 -10.59 -8.35
CA PRO A 195 -0.97 -11.60 -7.88
C PRO A 195 -0.62 -12.60 -8.99
N LEU A 196 0.66 -12.96 -9.01
CA LEU A 196 1.35 -13.75 -10.03
C LEU A 196 0.93 -15.22 -10.17
N GLU A 197 0.17 -15.77 -9.21
CA GLU A 197 -0.25 -17.17 -9.21
C GLU A 197 -1.75 -17.27 -9.57
N ASP A 198 -2.08 -18.00 -10.65
CA ASP A 198 -3.45 -18.43 -11.02
C ASP A 198 -4.11 -19.37 -9.98
N HIS A 199 -3.42 -19.65 -8.87
CA HIS A 199 -3.92 -20.49 -7.79
C HIS A 199 -4.88 -19.72 -6.91
N ASN A 200 -6.19 -19.77 -7.21
CA ASN A 200 -7.31 -19.47 -6.30
C ASN A 200 -6.92 -18.52 -5.14
N THR A 201 -6.62 -17.26 -5.47
CA THR A 201 -6.18 -16.22 -4.53
C THR A 201 -7.25 -15.88 -3.49
N THR A 202 -8.48 -16.35 -3.73
CA THR A 202 -9.55 -16.39 -2.74
C THR A 202 -9.19 -17.39 -1.64
N PRO A 203 -9.09 -16.94 -0.37
CA PRO A 203 -8.88 -17.84 0.75
C PRO A 203 -9.91 -18.97 0.75
N SER A 204 -9.45 -20.21 0.93
CA SER A 204 -10.36 -21.35 1.07
C SER A 204 -11.27 -21.12 2.28
N LYS A 205 -12.41 -21.84 2.35
CA LYS A 205 -13.30 -21.73 3.53
C LYS A 205 -12.54 -21.94 4.85
N GLN A 206 -11.50 -22.79 4.83
CA GLN A 206 -10.69 -23.12 5.99
C GLN A 206 -9.67 -22.03 6.35
N THR A 207 -9.12 -21.30 5.38
CA THR A 207 -8.12 -20.24 5.62
C THR A 207 -8.69 -18.83 5.65
N ARG A 208 -9.98 -18.67 5.29
CA ARG A 208 -10.68 -17.37 5.26
C ARG A 208 -10.57 -16.61 6.57
N LEU A 209 -10.77 -17.27 7.71
CA LEU A 209 -10.65 -16.61 9.00
C LEU A 209 -9.23 -16.07 9.21
N ALA A 210 -8.21 -16.87 8.88
CA ALA A 210 -6.82 -16.44 9.01
C ALA A 210 -6.52 -15.23 8.12
N HIS A 211 -7.00 -15.21 6.87
CA HIS A 211 -6.88 -14.04 5.99
C HIS A 211 -7.54 -12.78 6.55
N ARG A 212 -8.73 -12.91 7.15
CA ARG A 212 -9.44 -11.80 7.80
C ARG A 212 -8.66 -11.28 9.01
N LEU A 213 -8.12 -12.18 9.84
CA LEU A 213 -7.26 -11.82 10.97
C LEU A 213 -6.00 -11.09 10.50
N GLY A 214 -5.39 -11.56 9.42
CA GLY A 214 -4.27 -10.89 8.76
C GLY A 214 -4.61 -9.50 8.24
N THR A 215 -5.74 -9.36 7.56
CA THR A 215 -6.29 -8.07 7.09
C THR A 215 -6.49 -7.11 8.26
N GLY A 216 -7.09 -7.58 9.36
CA GLY A 216 -7.28 -6.81 10.58
C GLY A 216 -5.96 -6.41 11.25
N ALA A 217 -4.99 -7.32 11.31
CA ALA A 217 -3.65 -7.02 11.82
C ALA A 217 -2.92 -5.98 10.97
N GLY A 218 -3.07 -6.04 9.64
CA GLY A 218 -2.51 -5.04 8.72
C GLY A 218 -3.16 -3.67 8.90
N LEU A 219 -4.47 -3.62 9.11
CA LEU A 219 -5.17 -2.37 9.38
C LEU A 219 -4.79 -1.77 10.75
N LEU A 220 -4.68 -2.62 11.77
CA LEU A 220 -4.19 -2.21 13.09
C LEU A 220 -2.76 -1.65 12.97
N PHE A 221 -1.89 -2.35 12.25
CA PHE A 221 -0.54 -1.89 11.95
C PHE A 221 -0.53 -0.49 11.31
N LEU A 222 -1.35 -0.26 10.27
CA LEU A 222 -1.42 1.06 9.62
C LEU A 222 -1.97 2.13 10.56
N THR A 223 -2.96 1.78 11.37
CA THR A 223 -3.55 2.70 12.35
C THR A 223 -2.54 3.07 13.43
N LEU A 224 -1.74 2.10 13.88
CA LEU A 224 -0.63 2.35 14.80
C LEU A 224 0.48 3.16 14.15
N LEU A 225 0.77 2.95 12.86
CA LEU A 225 1.76 3.73 12.11
C LEU A 225 1.32 5.20 11.92
N ILE A 226 0.04 5.43 11.59
CA ILE A 226 -0.54 6.78 11.45
C ILE A 226 -0.69 7.45 12.82
N GLY A 227 -1.27 6.74 13.79
CA GLY A 227 -1.44 7.24 15.16
C GLY A 227 -0.10 7.53 15.80
N ALA A 228 0.92 6.74 15.45
CA ALA A 228 2.28 7.10 15.72
C ALA A 228 2.57 8.48 15.10
N HIS A 229 2.64 8.61 13.78
CA HIS A 229 2.91 9.88 13.10
C HIS A 229 2.19 11.11 13.70
N TYR A 230 0.92 10.99 14.08
CA TYR A 230 0.14 12.06 14.73
C TYR A 230 0.55 12.43 16.15
N LEU A 231 0.89 11.46 17.00
CA LEU A 231 1.35 11.75 18.37
C LEU A 231 2.66 12.56 18.37
N HIS A 232 3.39 12.56 17.26
CA HIS A 232 4.60 13.37 17.08
C HIS A 232 4.31 14.82 16.65
N HIS A 233 3.17 15.07 15.99
CA HIS A 233 2.79 16.38 15.45
C HIS A 233 1.47 16.88 16.05
N ALA A 234 1.39 16.98 17.39
CA ALA A 234 0.25 17.62 18.04
C ALA A 234 0.13 19.08 17.51
N PRO A 235 -0.97 19.47 16.83
CA PRO A 235 -1.04 20.77 16.20
C PRO A 235 -1.13 21.89 17.25
N SER A 236 -0.30 22.92 17.13
CA SER A 236 -0.69 24.26 17.57
C SER A 236 -1.93 24.68 16.75
N GLU A 237 -2.91 25.34 17.36
CA GLU A 237 -4.16 25.75 16.73
C GLU A 237 -3.94 26.43 15.35
N VAL A 238 -4.42 25.82 14.26
CA VAL A 238 -4.39 26.43 12.91
C VAL A 238 -5.81 26.57 12.36
N VAL A 239 -6.17 27.81 12.01
CA VAL A 239 -7.54 28.25 11.69
C VAL A 239 -7.82 28.28 10.17
N MET A 240 -6.79 28.19 9.32
CA MET A 240 -6.89 28.04 7.86
C MET A 240 -5.59 27.40 7.32
N MET A 241 -5.68 26.46 6.37
CA MET A 241 -4.49 25.80 5.79
C MET A 241 -4.64 25.71 4.27
N SER A 242 -3.65 26.23 3.54
CA SER A 242 -3.50 26.03 2.10
C SER A 242 -3.19 24.56 1.83
N ALA A 243 -3.80 23.96 0.81
CA ALA A 243 -3.53 22.56 0.43
C ALA A 243 -2.06 22.33 -0.02
N HIS A 244 -1.34 23.41 -0.37
CA HIS A 244 0.08 23.35 -0.70
C HIS A 244 0.98 23.50 0.54
N ASP A 245 0.48 24.10 1.62
CA ASP A 245 1.21 24.28 2.90
C ASP A 245 0.88 23.19 3.93
N THR A 246 0.03 22.20 3.58
CA THR A 246 -0.14 20.97 4.35
C THR A 246 1.16 20.18 4.35
N HIS A 247 2.06 20.46 5.29
CA HIS A 247 3.30 19.70 5.48
C HIS A 247 3.08 18.20 5.78
N HIS A 248 1.83 17.77 5.97
CA HIS A 248 1.48 16.36 6.16
C HIS A 248 0.26 16.00 5.29
N VAL A 249 0.48 15.23 4.22
CA VAL A 249 -0.57 14.64 3.37
C VAL A 249 -1.67 13.95 4.20
N ILE A 250 -1.31 13.36 5.33
CA ILE A 250 -2.26 12.68 6.23
C ILE A 250 -3.31 13.67 6.76
N ASP A 251 -2.92 14.93 7.01
CA ASP A 251 -3.86 15.99 7.42
C ASP A 251 -4.80 16.37 6.30
N LEU A 252 -4.29 16.46 5.06
CA LEU A 252 -5.11 16.66 3.89
C LEU A 252 -6.13 15.52 3.72
N MET A 253 -5.68 14.26 3.86
CA MET A 253 -6.54 13.08 3.84
C MET A 253 -7.63 13.13 4.92
N ALA A 254 -7.28 13.57 6.13
CA ALA A 254 -8.24 13.74 7.23
C ALA A 254 -9.22 14.89 6.98
N VAL A 255 -8.78 16.03 6.42
CA VAL A 255 -9.65 17.16 6.05
C VAL A 255 -10.63 16.75 4.95
N VAL A 256 -10.13 16.19 3.85
CA VAL A 256 -10.96 15.68 2.74
C VAL A 256 -11.91 14.60 3.26
N GLY A 257 -11.42 13.72 4.13
CA GLY A 257 -12.23 12.69 4.79
C GLY A 257 -13.39 13.27 5.60
N ARG A 258 -13.14 14.28 6.43
CA ARG A 258 -14.20 14.96 7.22
C ARG A 258 -15.23 15.68 6.35
N LEU A 259 -14.81 16.25 5.22
CA LEU A 259 -15.72 16.88 4.25
C LEU A 259 -16.59 15.85 3.53
N MET A 260 -16.02 14.72 3.12
CA MET A 260 -16.71 13.71 2.31
C MET A 260 -17.52 12.72 3.15
N ALA A 261 -17.17 12.51 4.43
CA ALA A 261 -17.78 11.50 5.28
C ALA A 261 -19.33 11.50 5.29
N PRO A 262 -20.05 12.64 5.35
CA PRO A 262 -21.51 12.64 5.27
C PRO A 262 -22.03 12.00 3.97
N LEU A 263 -21.41 12.35 2.83
CA LEU A 263 -21.76 11.81 1.52
C LEU A 263 -21.44 10.31 1.43
N LEU A 264 -20.26 9.90 1.90
CA LEU A 264 -19.83 8.50 1.84
C LEU A 264 -20.68 7.60 2.74
N ILE A 265 -21.07 8.08 3.93
CA ILE A 265 -22.05 7.40 4.80
C ILE A 265 -23.40 7.30 4.11
N LEU A 266 -23.86 8.39 3.50
CA LEU A 266 -25.13 8.40 2.78
C LEU A 266 -25.14 7.35 1.65
N VAL A 267 -24.05 7.22 0.90
CA VAL A 267 -23.91 6.18 -0.14
C VAL A 267 -24.06 4.77 0.45
N LEU A 268 -23.39 4.48 1.58
CA LEU A 268 -23.52 3.18 2.26
C LEU A 268 -24.94 2.94 2.79
N LEU A 269 -25.55 3.95 3.43
CA LEU A 269 -26.90 3.87 3.96
C LEU A 269 -27.94 3.68 2.85
N CYS A 270 -27.89 4.47 1.78
CA CYS A 270 -28.78 4.35 0.62
C CYS A 270 -28.68 2.96 -0.02
N THR A 271 -27.46 2.41 -0.14
CA THR A 271 -27.26 1.06 -0.65
C THR A 271 -27.99 0.02 0.23
N ALA A 272 -27.85 0.13 1.55
CA ALA A 272 -28.48 -0.79 2.49
C ALA A 272 -30.01 -0.62 2.55
N THR A 273 -30.52 0.62 2.58
CA THR A 273 -31.95 0.91 2.68
C THR A 273 -32.69 0.54 1.40
N LEU A 274 -32.13 0.83 0.22
CA LEU A 274 -32.72 0.42 -1.06
C LEU A 274 -32.88 -1.10 -1.11
N LYS A 275 -31.82 -1.86 -0.78
CA LYS A 275 -31.91 -3.33 -0.74
C LYS A 275 -32.99 -3.81 0.24
N LYS A 276 -33.06 -3.22 1.43
CA LYS A 276 -34.09 -3.56 2.42
C LYS A 276 -35.51 -3.25 1.93
N ILE A 277 -35.72 -2.13 1.24
CA ILE A 277 -37.02 -1.75 0.66
C ILE A 277 -37.49 -2.77 -0.37
N TYR A 278 -36.57 -3.30 -1.19
CA TYR A 278 -36.86 -4.37 -2.15
C TYR A 278 -36.93 -5.78 -1.52
N GLY A 279 -37.09 -5.88 -0.20
CA GLY A 279 -37.27 -7.15 0.50
C GLY A 279 -36.01 -8.02 0.58
N ALA A 280 -34.83 -7.47 0.33
CA ALA A 280 -33.58 -8.22 0.38
C ALA A 280 -33.27 -8.69 1.81
N SER A 281 -32.72 -9.89 1.91
CA SER A 281 -32.19 -10.46 3.15
C SER A 281 -30.98 -9.68 3.67
N LEU A 282 -30.65 -9.85 4.96
CA LEU A 282 -29.47 -9.22 5.58
C LEU A 282 -28.17 -9.58 4.85
N LYS A 283 -28.09 -10.81 4.31
CA LYS A 283 -26.94 -11.30 3.54
C LYS A 283 -26.79 -10.55 2.21
N GLU A 284 -27.88 -10.26 1.52
CA GLU A 284 -27.88 -9.52 0.26
C GLU A 284 -27.60 -8.03 0.46
N ILE A 285 -28.12 -7.44 1.54
CA ILE A 285 -27.77 -6.08 1.97
C ILE A 285 -26.26 -6.00 2.22
N TYR A 286 -25.71 -6.95 2.98
CA TYR A 286 -24.29 -6.98 3.27
C TYR A 286 -23.45 -7.18 2.00
N ALA A 287 -23.84 -8.08 1.10
CA ALA A 287 -23.16 -8.27 -0.18
C ALA A 287 -23.16 -7.00 -1.04
N ALA A 288 -24.24 -6.21 -1.00
CA ALA A 288 -24.27 -4.91 -1.69
C ALA A 288 -23.27 -3.91 -1.07
N LEU A 289 -23.17 -3.86 0.27
CA LEU A 289 -22.18 -3.03 0.95
C LEU A 289 -20.74 -3.45 0.63
N GLN A 290 -20.47 -4.76 0.51
CA GLN A 290 -19.16 -5.27 0.09
C GLN A 290 -18.75 -4.78 -1.30
N ASN A 291 -19.72 -4.58 -2.19
CA ASN A 291 -19.46 -4.07 -3.54
C ASN A 291 -19.26 -2.54 -3.57
N VAL A 292 -19.91 -1.79 -2.67
CA VAL A 292 -19.89 -0.32 -2.68
C VAL A 292 -18.78 0.28 -1.81
N ALA A 293 -18.47 -0.32 -0.66
CA ALA A 293 -17.47 0.19 0.27
C ALA A 293 -16.07 0.42 -0.36
N PRO A 294 -15.54 -0.45 -1.24
CA PRO A 294 -14.27 -0.22 -1.93
C PRO A 294 -14.28 1.06 -2.76
N TRP A 295 -15.38 1.36 -3.45
CA TRP A 295 -15.52 2.58 -4.26
C TRP A 295 -15.57 3.83 -3.39
N THR A 296 -16.18 3.77 -2.20
CA THR A 296 -16.15 4.91 -1.27
C THR A 296 -14.73 5.23 -0.80
N LEU A 297 -13.91 4.20 -0.58
CA LEU A 297 -12.50 4.37 -0.19
C LEU A 297 -11.68 4.94 -1.35
N ALA A 298 -11.87 4.40 -2.56
CA ALA A 298 -11.21 4.89 -3.77
C ALA A 298 -11.58 6.34 -4.10
N LEU A 299 -12.85 6.72 -3.92
CA LEU A 299 -13.34 8.08 -4.13
C LEU A 299 -12.71 9.07 -3.13
N TRP A 300 -12.62 8.70 -1.85
CA TRP A 300 -11.93 9.51 -0.85
C TRP A 300 -10.46 9.72 -1.22
N PHE A 301 -9.75 8.64 -1.57
CA PHE A 301 -8.34 8.71 -1.97
C PHE A 301 -8.13 9.57 -3.22
N ALA A 302 -8.94 9.37 -4.26
CA ALA A 302 -8.87 10.17 -5.49
C ALA A 302 -9.14 11.65 -5.23
N ALA A 303 -10.09 11.98 -4.36
CA ALA A 303 -10.35 13.36 -3.96
C ALA A 303 -9.15 13.98 -3.24
N THR A 304 -8.45 13.23 -2.38
CA THR A 304 -7.19 13.70 -1.77
C THR A 304 -6.11 13.96 -2.81
N VAL A 305 -5.90 13.05 -3.78
CA VAL A 305 -4.90 13.27 -4.83
C VAL A 305 -5.24 14.51 -5.67
N VAL A 306 -6.51 14.70 -6.02
CA VAL A 306 -6.96 15.90 -6.74
C VAL A 306 -6.74 17.16 -5.90
N ALA A 307 -7.01 17.10 -4.60
CA ALA A 307 -6.78 18.18 -3.65
C ALA A 307 -5.30 18.56 -3.52
N GLU A 308 -4.39 17.59 -3.52
CA GLU A 308 -2.93 17.80 -3.43
C GLU A 308 -2.39 18.51 -4.68
N LEU A 309 -2.90 18.15 -5.87
CA LEU A 309 -2.43 18.72 -7.13
C LEU A 309 -2.97 20.11 -7.43
N LEU A 310 -4.16 20.43 -6.92
CA LEU A 310 -4.82 21.68 -7.22
C LEU A 310 -4.49 22.70 -6.13
N PRO A 311 -4.02 23.91 -6.49
CA PRO A 311 -3.77 24.99 -5.53
C PRO A 311 -5.10 25.62 -5.10
N MET A 312 -5.98 24.83 -4.50
CA MET A 312 -7.27 25.27 -3.96
C MET A 312 -7.22 25.25 -2.44
N ASP A 313 -7.69 26.32 -1.82
CA ASP A 313 -7.93 26.33 -0.38
C ASP A 313 -9.10 25.42 -0.05
N ILE A 314 -8.82 24.34 0.67
CA ILE A 314 -9.85 23.39 1.08
C ILE A 314 -10.35 23.81 2.46
N PRO A 315 -11.67 24.03 2.62
CA PRO A 315 -12.21 24.42 3.91
C PRO A 315 -11.93 23.30 4.92
N ALA A 316 -11.21 23.61 6.01
CA ALA A 316 -10.96 22.67 7.08
C ALA A 316 -12.14 22.73 8.08
N PRO A 317 -13.09 21.77 8.04
CA PRO A 317 -14.24 21.82 8.94
C PRO A 317 -13.77 21.64 10.39
N LYS A 318 -14.26 22.50 11.30
CA LYS A 318 -14.04 22.36 12.75
C LYS A 318 -14.68 21.08 13.32
N GLY A 319 -15.63 20.48 12.60
CA GLY A 319 -16.34 19.25 12.96
C GLY A 319 -16.10 18.08 11.99
N GLY A 320 -16.98 17.09 11.99
CA GLY A 320 -16.95 15.96 11.04
C GLY A 320 -16.06 14.79 11.46
N GLN A 321 -15.28 14.90 12.54
CA GLN A 321 -14.43 13.81 13.06
C GLN A 321 -15.23 12.55 13.37
N VAL A 322 -16.40 12.70 14.01
CA VAL A 322 -17.29 11.59 14.36
C VAL A 322 -17.81 10.89 13.11
N LEU A 323 -18.29 11.64 12.12
CA LEU A 323 -18.78 11.06 10.86
C LEU A 323 -17.65 10.38 10.08
N PHE A 324 -16.47 11.00 10.02
CA PHE A 324 -15.31 10.40 9.38
C PHE A 324 -14.90 9.10 10.08
N GLY A 325 -14.86 9.09 11.42
CA GLY A 325 -14.60 7.89 12.21
C GLY A 325 -15.63 6.78 11.98
N ILE A 326 -16.93 7.12 11.91
CA ILE A 326 -18.01 6.16 11.62
C ILE A 326 -17.83 5.55 10.22
N TRP A 327 -17.58 6.39 9.20
CA TRP A 327 -17.35 5.92 7.84
C TRP A 327 -16.13 5.00 7.76
N LEU A 328 -15.01 5.42 8.36
CA LEU A 328 -13.76 4.68 8.33
C LEU A 328 -13.90 3.34 9.06
N ALA A 329 -14.55 3.32 10.24
CA ALA A 329 -14.83 2.10 10.98
C ALA A 329 -15.76 1.16 10.20
N SER A 330 -16.80 1.69 9.55
CA SER A 330 -17.74 0.89 8.75
C SER A 330 -17.04 0.25 7.54
N THR A 331 -16.26 1.03 6.81
CA THR A 331 -15.49 0.57 5.64
C THR A 331 -14.42 -0.45 6.07
N SER A 332 -13.74 -0.20 7.18
CA SER A 332 -12.76 -1.12 7.78
C SER A 332 -13.38 -2.44 8.20
N LEU A 333 -14.58 -2.42 8.79
CA LEU A 333 -15.31 -3.64 9.17
C LEU A 333 -15.68 -4.46 7.93
N VAL A 334 -16.15 -3.79 6.87
CA VAL A 334 -16.44 -4.44 5.58
C VAL A 334 -15.16 -5.03 4.99
N LEU A 335 -14.05 -4.30 5.01
CA LEU A 335 -12.74 -4.75 4.53
C LEU A 335 -12.25 -6.00 5.27
N VAL A 336 -12.21 -5.96 6.61
CA VAL A 336 -11.74 -7.08 7.44
C VAL A 336 -12.63 -8.30 7.27
N HIS A 337 -13.95 -8.13 7.24
CA HIS A 337 -14.86 -9.26 7.08
C HIS A 337 -14.87 -9.81 5.63
N THR A 338 -14.67 -8.97 4.62
CA THR A 338 -14.57 -9.44 3.23
C THR A 338 -13.23 -10.14 2.99
N GLY A 339 -12.18 -9.68 3.65
CA GLY A 339 -10.79 -10.01 3.33
C GLY A 339 -10.28 -9.06 2.24
N ALA A 340 -9.04 -8.62 2.38
CA ALA A 340 -8.44 -7.60 1.52
C ALA A 340 -8.51 -7.95 0.02
N ARG A 341 -8.20 -9.20 -0.35
CA ARG A 341 -8.22 -9.68 -1.74
C ARG A 341 -9.60 -9.48 -2.39
N ALA A 342 -10.64 -10.00 -1.74
CA ALA A 342 -11.99 -9.92 -2.26
C ALA A 342 -12.51 -8.47 -2.26
N PHE A 343 -12.14 -7.66 -1.26
CA PHE A 343 -12.53 -6.25 -1.20
C PHE A 343 -12.00 -5.45 -2.39
N PHE A 344 -10.68 -5.51 -2.66
CA PHE A 344 -10.06 -4.72 -3.73
C PHE A 344 -10.30 -5.30 -5.13
N SER A 345 -10.64 -6.58 -5.25
CA SER A 345 -11.02 -7.18 -6.55
C SER A 345 -12.23 -6.50 -7.22
N THR A 346 -13.06 -5.80 -6.44
CA THR A 346 -14.22 -5.06 -6.96
C THR A 346 -13.84 -3.77 -7.70
N LEU A 347 -12.64 -3.23 -7.43
CA LEU A 347 -12.12 -2.02 -8.07
C LEU A 347 -11.39 -2.33 -9.38
N LEU A 348 -10.98 -3.59 -9.57
CA LEU A 348 -10.26 -3.99 -10.76
C LEU A 348 -11.25 -4.22 -11.90
N PRO A 349 -10.96 -3.70 -13.11
CA PRO A 349 -11.75 -4.06 -14.27
C PRO A 349 -11.65 -5.58 -14.45
N ARG A 350 -12.79 -6.24 -14.60
CA ARG A 350 -12.82 -7.62 -15.09
C ARG A 350 -12.45 -7.59 -16.56
N PHE A 351 -11.19 -7.35 -16.87
CA PHE A 351 -10.67 -7.67 -18.19
C PHE A 351 -10.91 -9.16 -18.35
N ALA A 352 -11.67 -9.51 -19.39
CA ALA A 352 -11.92 -10.89 -19.74
C ALA A 352 -10.57 -11.51 -20.11
N LEU A 353 -9.88 -12.07 -19.10
CA LEU A 353 -8.79 -13.01 -19.30
C LEU A 353 -9.34 -14.04 -20.28
N HIS A 354 -8.66 -14.17 -21.41
CA HIS A 354 -8.98 -15.19 -22.39
C HIS A 354 -9.12 -16.52 -21.64
N LYS A 355 -10.23 -17.23 -21.87
CA LYS A 355 -10.36 -18.61 -21.42
C LYS A 355 -9.23 -19.39 -22.11
N HIS A 356 -8.14 -19.63 -21.40
CA HIS A 356 -7.19 -20.65 -21.78
C HIS A 356 -7.93 -22.00 -21.64
N SER A 357 -8.47 -22.48 -22.76
CA SER A 357 -8.88 -23.87 -22.87
C SER A 357 -7.59 -24.69 -22.77
N HIS A 358 -7.33 -25.24 -21.58
CA HIS A 358 -6.44 -26.38 -21.45
C HIS A 358 -7.15 -27.58 -22.07
N ASP A 359 -7.14 -27.64 -23.41
CA ASP A 359 -7.42 -28.86 -24.14
C ASP A 359 -6.14 -29.69 -24.06
N HIS A 360 -5.99 -30.42 -22.95
CA HIS A 360 -4.96 -31.44 -22.83
C HIS A 360 -5.34 -32.59 -23.77
N SER A 361 -4.85 -32.51 -25.01
CA SER A 361 -4.75 -33.65 -25.89
C SER A 361 -3.35 -34.29 -25.72
N HIS A 362 -3.41 -35.55 -25.28
CA HIS A 362 -2.37 -36.59 -25.24
C HIS A 362 -1.31 -36.57 -24.14
#